data_AF-A0A8J5SQP3-F1
#
_entry.id   AF-A0A8J5SQP3-F1
#
_cell.length_a   1.000
_cell.length_b   1.000
_cell.length_c   1.000
_cell.angle_alpha   90.00
_cell.angle_beta   90.00
_cell.angle_gamma   90.00
#
_symmetry.space_group_name_H-M   'P 1'
#
loop_
_entity.id
_entity.type
_entity.pdbx_description
1 polymer ?
#
loop_
_entity_poly.entity_id
_entity_poly.type
_entity_poly.pdbx_seq_one_letter_code
_entity_poly.pdbx_strand_id
1 'polypeptide(L)'
;MRLSLSLYAGTLPSPALPTRRQPLTLPSSTPQSSPTARNRSARSLPLAAAAAVGSSIRLWGLGWRMVANQEAAAEPAPAAVVDPMRLASRWRSPAEWEAAAAQLEAEPEPSELNTTNSSGLFAVVSTDRMSVKYLGVNQHGHDVGVVQANLPAPTRRAVYYFEMSVKNAGQKGQTSIGFTTENFKMRRQPGWESNSCGYHGDDGYLYRGPGKGESFGPKFTSGDTIGAGINYFSQEFFFTKNGSLVGAVQKEIKGPLYPTIAVHSQDEEVTVNFGKEQFCFDIEGYVFEEKMKQQSVSDKLHLQPDISHWIVRSYLLHYGYQDTLNSFDMASETDPPSNHQNGYGEPPEMYGLSHRKLLRQLIMSGDIDSAFKRLGEWYPQVIKDETSVISFLLHSQRFVEFIRVII
;
A
#
# COMPACT_ATOMS: atom_id res chain seq x y z
N MET A 1 27.18 -21.19 -26.79
CA MET A 1 26.41 -21.19 -25.52
C MET A 1 24.93 -21.23 -25.87
N ARG A 2 24.27 -22.38 -25.66
CA ARG A 2 22.84 -22.57 -25.90
C ARG A 2 22.06 -21.97 -24.73
N LEU A 3 21.21 -20.98 -25.00
CA LEU A 3 20.20 -20.50 -24.05
C LEU A 3 18.97 -21.40 -24.18
N SER A 4 18.74 -22.23 -23.16
CA SER A 4 17.48 -22.95 -22.97
C SER A 4 16.43 -21.97 -22.45
N LEU A 5 15.39 -21.70 -23.23
CA LEU A 5 14.14 -21.17 -22.69
C LEU A 5 13.43 -22.32 -21.95
N SER A 6 13.51 -22.32 -20.63
CA SER A 6 12.59 -23.10 -19.79
C SER A 6 11.32 -22.29 -19.62
N LEU A 7 10.33 -22.53 -20.48
CA LEU A 7 8.94 -22.12 -20.25
C LEU A 7 8.36 -23.02 -19.16
N TYR A 8 8.29 -22.53 -17.92
CA TYR A 8 7.44 -23.11 -16.89
C TYR A 8 5.98 -22.73 -17.21
N ALA A 9 5.33 -23.53 -18.05
CA ALA A 9 3.88 -23.56 -18.16
C ALA A 9 3.37 -24.55 -17.11
N GLY A 10 3.05 -24.05 -15.92
CA GLY A 10 2.30 -24.82 -14.92
C GLY A 10 0.84 -24.92 -15.36
N THR A 11 0.48 -26.03 -16.00
CA THR A 11 -0.90 -26.42 -16.26
C THR A 11 -1.58 -26.77 -14.93
N LEU A 12 -2.47 -25.91 -14.44
CA LEU A 12 -3.39 -26.27 -13.36
C LEU A 12 -4.67 -26.90 -13.97
N PRO A 13 -5.20 -27.99 -13.40
CA PRO A 13 -6.35 -28.70 -13.95
C PRO A 13 -7.66 -27.93 -13.70
N SER A 14 -8.56 -27.95 -14.70
CA SER A 14 -9.92 -27.41 -14.57
C SER A 14 -10.70 -28.11 -13.45
N PRO A 15 -11.46 -27.37 -12.62
CA PRO A 15 -12.45 -27.96 -11.75
C PRO A 15 -13.66 -28.43 -12.57
N ALA A 16 -14.01 -29.71 -12.43
CA ALA A 16 -15.21 -30.31 -12.99
C ALA A 16 -16.47 -29.66 -12.40
N LEU A 17 -17.38 -29.25 -13.29
CA LEU A 17 -18.72 -28.75 -12.95
C LEU A 17 -19.53 -29.82 -12.19
N PRO A 18 -20.17 -29.48 -11.05
CA PRO A 18 -21.15 -30.36 -10.44
C PRO A 18 -22.47 -30.34 -11.23
N THR A 19 -22.89 -31.54 -11.61
CA THR A 19 -24.19 -31.88 -12.21
C THR A 19 -25.39 -31.33 -11.44
N ARG A 20 -26.23 -30.60 -12.19
CA ARG A 20 -27.57 -30.11 -11.86
C ARG A 20 -28.47 -31.21 -11.30
N ARG A 21 -28.84 -31.15 -10.01
CA ARG A 21 -29.99 -31.89 -9.46
C ARG A 21 -31.27 -31.07 -9.66
N GLN A 22 -32.29 -31.72 -10.20
CA GLN A 22 -33.64 -31.21 -10.44
C GLN A 22 -34.38 -30.93 -9.12
N PRO A 23 -35.25 -29.92 -9.04
CA PRO A 23 -36.30 -29.86 -8.03
C PRO A 23 -37.51 -30.69 -8.46
N LEU A 24 -38.01 -31.53 -7.54
CA LEU A 24 -39.29 -32.22 -7.63
C LEU A 24 -40.46 -31.22 -7.59
N THR A 25 -41.32 -31.31 -8.59
CA THR A 25 -42.64 -30.68 -8.68
C THR A 25 -43.69 -31.53 -7.95
N LEU A 26 -44.61 -30.90 -7.18
CA LEU A 26 -45.98 -31.35 -6.95
C LEU A 26 -46.86 -30.14 -6.52
N PRO A 27 -48.19 -30.18 -6.69
CA PRO A 27 -48.86 -29.21 -7.56
C PRO A 27 -49.83 -28.25 -6.86
N SER A 28 -50.29 -27.31 -7.71
CA SER A 28 -51.25 -26.23 -7.54
C SER A 28 -52.66 -26.63 -7.10
N SER A 29 -53.29 -25.76 -6.30
CA SER A 29 -54.72 -25.47 -6.38
C SER A 29 -55.04 -24.05 -5.88
N THR A 30 -55.41 -23.16 -6.81
CA THR A 30 -56.28 -21.98 -6.60
C THR A 30 -57.75 -22.41 -6.92
N PRO A 31 -58.84 -21.62 -6.72
CA PRO A 31 -58.90 -20.17 -6.52
C PRO A 31 -59.96 -19.60 -5.54
N GLN A 32 -59.80 -18.30 -5.24
CA GLN A 32 -60.79 -17.21 -5.10
C GLN A 32 -62.07 -17.35 -4.24
N SER A 33 -62.26 -16.41 -3.29
CA SER A 33 -63.32 -15.39 -3.34
C SER A 33 -63.24 -14.38 -2.17
N SER A 34 -63.50 -13.12 -2.50
CA SER A 34 -63.59 -11.87 -1.70
C SER A 34 -64.98 -11.69 -1.03
N PRO A 35 -65.40 -10.50 -0.52
CA PRO A 35 -64.80 -9.51 0.40
C PRO A 35 -65.78 -9.16 1.57
N THR A 36 -65.42 -8.28 2.54
CA THR A 36 -66.26 -7.11 2.95
C THR A 36 -65.62 -6.22 4.05
N ALA A 37 -66.07 -4.96 4.03
CA ALA A 37 -65.58 -3.73 4.62
C ALA A 37 -65.79 -3.52 6.15
N ARG A 38 -65.03 -2.59 6.76
CA ARG A 38 -65.54 -1.24 7.17
C ARG A 38 -64.52 -0.37 7.96
N ASN A 39 -64.35 0.87 7.46
CA ASN A 39 -64.19 2.19 8.09
C ASN A 39 -63.75 2.35 9.57
N ARG A 40 -62.83 3.30 9.82
CA ARG A 40 -63.14 4.65 10.36
C ARG A 40 -61.94 5.62 10.35
N SER A 41 -62.30 6.90 10.40
CA SER A 41 -61.58 8.16 10.10
C SER A 41 -60.83 8.83 11.25
N ALA A 42 -59.88 9.73 10.94
CA ALA A 42 -59.71 11.08 11.55
C ALA A 42 -58.61 11.85 10.77
N ARG A 43 -58.91 12.93 10.03
CA ARG A 43 -59.03 14.36 10.41
C ARG A 43 -57.70 15.08 10.75
N SER A 44 -57.43 16.08 9.90
CA SER A 44 -56.40 17.12 9.89
C SER A 44 -56.73 18.35 10.78
N LEU A 45 -55.71 19.12 11.20
CA LEU A 45 -55.53 20.60 11.00
C LEU A 45 -54.36 21.17 11.88
N PRO A 46 -53.85 22.41 11.62
CA PRO A 46 -52.45 22.85 11.81
C PRO A 46 -52.27 24.06 12.78
N LEU A 47 -51.04 24.60 12.91
CA LEU A 47 -50.70 25.91 13.52
C LEU A 47 -49.38 26.42 12.87
N ALA A 48 -49.33 27.46 12.03
CA ALA A 48 -49.49 28.92 12.19
C ALA A 48 -48.23 29.67 12.69
N ALA A 49 -47.90 30.73 11.95
CA ALA A 49 -46.75 31.64 12.07
C ALA A 49 -47.00 32.81 13.03
N ALA A 50 -45.93 33.50 13.46
CA ALA A 50 -46.00 34.86 13.99
C ALA A 50 -44.74 35.67 13.65
N ALA A 51 -44.96 36.95 13.34
CA ALA A 51 -44.00 37.93 12.84
C ALA A 51 -43.60 38.98 13.90
N ALA A 52 -42.61 39.79 13.50
CA ALA A 52 -41.81 40.80 14.19
C ALA A 52 -42.52 41.97 14.89
N VAL A 53 -41.79 42.64 15.81
CA VAL A 53 -41.62 44.12 15.92
C VAL A 53 -40.25 44.42 16.56
N GLY A 54 -39.52 45.44 16.10
CA GLY A 54 -38.21 45.87 16.62
C GLY A 54 -38.16 47.30 17.15
N SER A 55 -36.97 47.79 17.54
CA SER A 55 -36.50 49.19 17.40
C SER A 55 -35.05 49.43 17.86
N SER A 56 -34.29 50.08 16.96
CA SER A 56 -33.26 51.13 17.06
C SER A 56 -31.94 51.07 17.88
N ILE A 57 -30.83 51.03 17.10
CA ILE A 57 -29.70 51.99 16.97
C ILE A 57 -28.79 52.28 18.18
N ARG A 58 -27.49 51.92 18.06
CA ARG A 58 -26.34 52.85 17.86
C ARG A 58 -25.06 52.10 17.41
N LEU A 59 -24.44 52.64 16.36
CA LEU A 59 -23.17 52.27 15.72
C LEU A 59 -21.96 52.67 16.56
N TRP A 60 -20.93 51.80 16.61
CA TRP A 60 -19.48 52.00 16.35
C TRP A 60 -18.94 50.55 16.20
N GLY A 61 -18.43 50.05 15.08
CA GLY A 61 -17.34 50.56 14.27
C GLY A 61 -16.09 49.71 14.56
N LEU A 62 -15.94 48.56 13.89
CA LEU A 62 -14.68 47.84 13.58
C LEU A 62 -15.05 46.56 12.79
N GLY A 63 -14.71 46.54 11.51
CA GLY A 63 -15.16 45.53 10.55
C GLY A 63 -14.45 44.18 10.71
N TRP A 64 -15.21 43.14 11.04
CA TRP A 64 -14.86 41.76 10.74
C TRP A 64 -15.61 41.35 9.48
N ARG A 65 -14.89 41.30 8.34
CA ARG A 65 -15.35 40.52 7.19
C ARG A 65 -15.25 39.05 7.58
N MET A 66 -16.39 38.37 7.54
CA MET A 66 -16.48 36.93 7.38
C MET A 66 -15.68 36.55 6.12
N VAL A 67 -14.45 36.10 6.31
CA VAL A 67 -13.77 35.30 5.28
C VAL A 67 -14.36 33.92 5.44
N ALA A 68 -15.33 33.61 4.59
CA ALA A 68 -15.61 32.22 4.27
C ALA A 68 -14.29 31.64 3.75
N ASN A 69 -13.63 30.80 4.55
CA ASN A 69 -12.60 29.91 4.04
C ASN A 69 -13.33 28.91 3.14
N GLN A 70 -13.54 29.29 1.89
CA GLN A 70 -13.45 28.33 0.80
C GLN A 70 -12.01 27.84 0.83
N GLU A 71 -11.83 26.72 1.51
CA GLU A 71 -10.68 25.87 1.32
C GLU A 71 -10.70 25.50 -0.16
N ALA A 72 -9.92 26.25 -0.95
CA ALA A 72 -9.68 25.93 -2.34
C ALA A 72 -9.16 24.50 -2.33
N ALA A 73 -9.99 23.57 -2.81
CA ALA A 73 -9.52 22.25 -3.16
C ALA A 73 -8.28 22.48 -4.02
N ALA A 74 -7.11 22.10 -3.50
CA ALA A 74 -5.91 22.11 -4.28
C ALA A 74 -6.23 21.33 -5.55
N GLU A 75 -6.15 22.00 -6.71
CA GLU A 75 -6.32 21.31 -7.97
C GLU A 75 -5.38 20.09 -7.95
N PRO A 76 -5.85 18.91 -8.38
CA PRO A 76 -4.96 17.78 -8.52
C PRO A 76 -3.79 18.26 -9.37
N ALA A 77 -2.55 18.08 -8.86
CA ALA A 77 -1.34 18.37 -9.62
C ALA A 77 -1.55 17.82 -11.04
N PRO A 78 -1.24 18.60 -12.09
CA PRO A 78 -1.51 18.17 -13.46
C PRO A 78 -0.95 16.77 -13.61
N ALA A 79 -1.82 15.82 -13.98
CA ALA A 79 -1.44 14.43 -14.16
C ALA A 79 -0.13 14.44 -14.96
N ALA A 80 0.94 13.92 -14.37
CA ALA A 80 2.25 13.95 -15.00
C ALA A 80 2.06 13.34 -16.39
N VAL A 81 2.18 14.16 -17.43
CA VAL A 81 2.05 13.70 -18.81
C VAL A 81 3.26 12.80 -19.03
N VAL A 82 3.04 11.49 -18.87
CA VAL A 82 4.06 10.49 -19.08
C VAL A 82 4.34 10.50 -20.58
N ASP A 83 5.50 11.02 -20.96
CA ASP A 83 6.00 10.93 -22.33
C ASP A 83 6.34 9.46 -22.62
N PRO A 84 5.57 8.75 -23.46
CA PRO A 84 5.79 7.33 -23.74
C PRO A 84 7.17 7.09 -24.41
N MET A 85 7.71 8.10 -25.09
CA MET A 85 9.00 8.01 -25.77
C MET A 85 10.19 8.11 -24.81
N ARG A 86 9.98 8.63 -23.59
CA ARG A 86 10.98 8.64 -22.52
C ARG A 86 10.87 7.50 -21.53
N LEU A 87 9.91 6.59 -21.72
CA LEU A 87 9.72 5.45 -20.84
C LEU A 87 10.96 4.55 -20.80
N ALA A 88 11.68 4.35 -21.92
CA ALA A 88 12.90 3.54 -22.02
C ALA A 88 13.97 3.87 -20.94
N SER A 89 14.11 5.15 -20.59
CA SER A 89 15.05 5.61 -19.57
C SER A 89 14.68 5.23 -18.13
N ARG A 90 13.46 4.72 -17.93
CA ARG A 90 12.90 4.33 -16.62
C ARG A 90 12.82 2.81 -16.42
N TRP A 91 13.34 2.02 -17.35
CA TRP A 91 13.26 0.56 -17.28
C TRP A 91 14.25 0.07 -16.23
N ARG A 92 13.74 -0.64 -15.21
CA ARG A 92 14.59 -1.41 -14.31
C ARG A 92 15.03 -2.68 -15.00
N SER A 93 16.32 -2.96 -14.93
CA SER A 93 16.93 -4.24 -15.25
C SER A 93 16.41 -5.35 -14.33
N PRO A 94 16.50 -6.63 -14.73
CA PRO A 94 16.16 -7.76 -13.86
C PRO A 94 16.91 -7.73 -12.52
N ALA A 95 18.20 -7.37 -12.52
CA ALA A 95 18.99 -7.23 -11.30
C ALA A 95 18.47 -6.13 -10.38
N GLU A 96 17.97 -5.01 -10.92
CA GLU A 96 17.35 -3.95 -10.12
C GLU A 96 15.99 -4.36 -9.56
N TRP A 97 15.25 -5.23 -10.26
CA TRP A 97 14.04 -5.84 -9.73
C TRP A 97 14.33 -6.83 -8.60
N GLU A 98 15.31 -7.72 -8.79
CA GLU A 98 15.75 -8.67 -7.76
C GLU A 98 16.29 -7.93 -6.53
N ALA A 99 17.10 -6.89 -6.72
CA ALA A 99 17.61 -6.08 -5.63
C ALA A 99 16.49 -5.36 -4.86
N ALA A 100 15.47 -4.86 -5.56
CA ALA A 100 14.31 -4.24 -4.92
C ALA A 100 13.48 -5.26 -4.12
N ALA A 101 13.29 -6.47 -4.65
CA ALA A 101 12.60 -7.56 -3.95
C ALA A 101 13.38 -8.00 -2.69
N ALA A 102 14.70 -8.19 -2.82
CA ALA A 102 15.57 -8.55 -1.69
C ALA A 102 15.56 -7.48 -0.58
N GLN A 103 15.51 -6.19 -0.95
CA GLN A 103 15.37 -5.10 0.00
C GLN A 103 14.01 -5.08 0.73
N LEU A 104 12.95 -5.57 0.08
CA LEU A 104 11.62 -5.70 0.68
C LEU A 104 11.62 -6.77 1.78
N GLU A 105 12.19 -7.93 1.45
CA GLU A 105 12.27 -9.10 2.35
C GLU A 105 13.22 -8.87 3.53
N ALA A 106 14.25 -8.04 3.35
CA ALA A 106 15.25 -7.77 4.39
C ALA A 106 14.83 -6.70 5.41
N GLU A 107 13.61 -6.14 5.35
CA GLU A 107 13.15 -5.18 6.35
C GLU A 107 13.03 -5.86 7.72
N PRO A 108 13.75 -5.36 8.75
CA PRO A 108 13.73 -5.98 10.08
C PRO A 108 12.34 -5.84 10.72
N GLU A 109 11.90 -6.88 11.44
CA GLU A 109 10.57 -6.95 12.01
C GLU A 109 10.56 -7.08 13.54
N PRO A 110 9.52 -6.57 14.23
CA PRO A 110 9.34 -6.73 15.65
C PRO A 110 9.33 -8.20 16.04
N SER A 111 10.07 -8.56 17.08
CA SER A 111 10.21 -9.96 17.49
C SER A 111 10.15 -10.17 19.00
N GLU A 112 10.28 -9.10 19.78
CA GLU A 112 10.23 -9.09 21.24
C GLU A 112 9.84 -7.72 21.78
N LEU A 113 9.40 -7.69 23.04
CA LEU A 113 9.14 -6.47 23.79
C LEU A 113 10.46 -5.81 24.22
N ASN A 114 10.53 -4.49 24.10
CA ASN A 114 11.69 -3.71 24.48
C ASN A 114 11.79 -3.61 26.01
N THR A 115 12.88 -4.13 26.56
CA THR A 115 13.14 -4.10 28.02
C THR A 115 13.79 -2.81 28.49
N THR A 116 14.37 -2.01 27.59
CA THR A 116 15.05 -0.74 27.92
C THR A 116 14.12 0.46 27.90
N ASN A 117 13.19 0.49 26.93
CA ASN A 117 12.22 1.56 26.75
C ASN A 117 10.83 1.14 27.29
N SER A 118 10.80 0.76 28.56
CA SER A 118 9.56 0.45 29.28
C SER A 118 9.32 1.50 30.37
N SER A 119 8.07 1.67 30.82
CA SER A 119 7.79 2.62 31.92
C SER A 119 8.45 2.23 33.26
N GLY A 120 9.04 1.03 33.36
CA GLY A 120 10.00 0.55 34.37
C GLY A 120 9.48 0.39 35.81
N LEU A 121 8.47 1.17 36.18
CA LEU A 121 7.91 1.24 37.53
C LEU A 121 6.57 0.50 37.65
N PHE A 122 5.81 0.45 36.55
CA PHE A 122 4.44 -0.07 36.55
C PHE A 122 4.27 -1.35 35.74
N ALA A 123 5.22 -1.67 34.87
CA ALA A 123 5.24 -2.90 34.09
C ALA A 123 6.59 -3.61 34.26
N VAL A 124 6.54 -4.93 34.37
CA VAL A 124 7.70 -5.80 34.21
C VAL A 124 7.53 -6.65 32.96
N VAL A 125 8.58 -6.69 32.14
CA VAL A 125 8.68 -7.61 31.01
C VAL A 125 9.31 -8.90 31.52
N SER A 126 8.67 -10.03 31.25
CA SER A 126 9.16 -11.35 31.65
C SER A 126 10.42 -11.75 30.87
N THR A 127 11.11 -12.79 31.32
CA THR A 127 12.37 -13.26 30.70
C THR A 127 12.20 -13.78 29.28
N ASP A 128 10.98 -14.16 28.90
CA ASP A 128 10.61 -14.54 27.52
C ASP A 128 10.57 -13.35 26.55
N ARG A 129 10.57 -12.12 27.09
CA ARG A 129 10.38 -10.85 26.37
C ARG A 129 9.09 -10.79 25.55
N MET A 130 8.09 -11.59 25.90
CA MET A 130 6.75 -11.60 25.29
C MET A 130 5.65 -11.28 26.29
N SER A 131 5.92 -11.42 27.59
CA SER A 131 4.90 -11.27 28.62
C SER A 131 5.11 -9.99 29.44
N VAL A 132 4.04 -9.25 29.73
CA VAL A 132 4.04 -8.06 30.57
C VAL A 132 3.08 -8.23 31.73
N LYS A 133 3.54 -7.85 32.93
CA LYS A 133 2.72 -7.84 34.13
C LYS A 133 2.73 -6.48 34.82
N TYR A 134 1.57 -6.04 35.29
CA TYR A 134 1.46 -4.83 36.09
C TYR A 134 1.98 -5.08 37.52
N LEU A 135 2.85 -4.18 38.01
CA LEU A 135 3.44 -4.28 39.35
C LEU A 135 2.88 -3.27 40.36
N GLY A 136 2.14 -2.26 39.89
CA GLY A 136 1.71 -1.15 40.72
C GLY A 136 0.41 -1.39 41.49
N VAL A 137 0.07 -0.40 42.31
CA VAL A 137 -1.32 -0.12 42.71
C VAL A 137 -1.71 1.13 41.91
N ASN A 138 -2.73 1.02 41.06
CA ASN A 138 -3.13 2.08 40.13
C ASN A 138 -3.84 3.24 40.86
N GLN A 139 -3.06 4.07 41.54
CA GLN A 139 -3.53 5.19 42.35
C GLN A 139 -3.87 6.42 41.50
N HIS A 140 -3.17 6.61 40.39
CA HIS A 140 -3.34 7.75 39.48
C HIS A 140 -3.53 7.29 38.04
N GLY A 141 -4.21 8.10 37.23
CA GLY A 141 -4.47 7.78 35.82
C GLY A 141 -3.23 7.75 34.90
N HIS A 142 -2.05 8.06 35.43
CA HIS A 142 -0.77 7.99 34.72
C HIS A 142 0.15 6.89 35.28
N ASP A 143 -0.38 6.02 36.13
CA ASP A 143 0.36 4.86 36.66
C ASP A 143 0.33 3.71 35.65
N VAL A 144 0.63 4.00 34.38
CA VAL A 144 0.51 3.08 33.24
C VAL A 144 1.82 2.33 33.02
N GLY A 145 1.73 1.01 33.01
CA GLY A 145 2.74 0.09 32.52
C GLY A 145 2.68 -0.01 31.00
N VAL A 146 3.57 0.65 30.26
CA VAL A 146 3.57 0.63 28.78
C VAL A 146 4.89 0.09 28.27
N VAL A 147 4.81 -0.73 27.22
CA VAL A 147 5.95 -1.40 26.59
C VAL A 147 5.77 -1.40 25.08
N GLN A 148 6.78 -0.91 24.36
CA GLN A 148 6.87 -1.00 22.90
C GLN A 148 7.62 -2.28 22.50
N ALA A 149 7.43 -2.75 21.27
CA ALA A 149 8.32 -3.74 20.69
C ALA A 149 9.74 -3.18 20.47
N ASN A 150 10.70 -4.07 20.23
CA ASN A 150 12.09 -3.72 19.97
C ASN A 150 12.34 -2.98 18.65
N LEU A 151 11.45 -3.14 17.67
CA LEU A 151 11.54 -2.57 16.34
C LEU A 151 10.19 -1.98 15.91
N PRO A 152 10.16 -1.05 14.93
CA PRO A 152 8.92 -0.56 14.36
C PRO A 152 8.27 -1.61 13.46
N ALA A 153 6.97 -1.46 13.22
CA ALA A 153 6.25 -2.24 12.23
C ALA A 153 6.85 -2.01 10.83
N PRO A 154 7.16 -3.08 10.07
CA PRO A 154 7.69 -2.99 8.71
C PRO A 154 6.71 -2.26 7.80
N THR A 155 7.22 -1.28 7.07
CA THR A 155 6.45 -0.36 6.23
C THR A 155 6.43 -0.76 4.75
N ARG A 156 7.29 -1.69 4.36
CA ARG A 156 7.41 -2.16 2.97
C ARG A 156 6.47 -3.34 2.67
N ARG A 157 5.62 -3.73 3.63
CA ARG A 157 4.61 -4.78 3.48
C ARG A 157 3.24 -4.15 3.22
N ALA A 158 2.33 -4.93 2.63
CA ALA A 158 0.94 -4.49 2.44
C ALA A 158 0.22 -4.31 3.79
N VAL A 159 0.49 -5.23 4.71
CA VAL A 159 -0.13 -5.29 6.03
C VAL A 159 0.91 -5.73 7.05
N TYR A 160 0.88 -5.14 8.23
CA TYR A 160 1.55 -5.63 9.43
C TYR A 160 0.52 -5.96 10.51
N TYR A 161 0.77 -7.00 11.32
CA TYR A 161 -0.17 -7.48 12.33
C TYR A 161 0.54 -8.18 13.49
N PHE A 162 0.01 -8.02 14.70
CA PHE A 162 0.44 -8.76 15.89
C PHE A 162 -0.74 -8.98 16.84
N GLU A 163 -0.63 -9.97 17.73
CA GLU A 163 -1.67 -10.30 18.71
C GLU A 163 -1.19 -10.13 20.15
N MET A 164 -2.13 -9.80 21.03
CA MET A 164 -1.98 -9.76 22.48
C MET A 164 -3.04 -10.67 23.10
N SER A 165 -2.63 -11.67 23.88
CA SER A 165 -3.53 -12.47 24.70
C SER A 165 -3.58 -11.93 26.13
N VAL A 166 -4.78 -11.69 26.65
CA VAL A 166 -4.98 -11.26 28.03
C VAL A 166 -4.99 -12.48 28.94
N LYS A 167 -3.90 -12.72 29.67
CA LYS A 167 -3.82 -13.85 30.61
C LYS A 167 -4.62 -13.57 31.88
N ASN A 168 -4.51 -12.34 32.37
CA ASN A 168 -5.28 -11.85 33.50
C ASN A 168 -5.64 -10.37 33.25
N ALA A 169 -6.94 -10.05 33.24
CA ALA A 169 -7.43 -8.67 33.16
C ALA A 169 -7.29 -7.91 34.48
N GLY A 170 -6.82 -8.56 35.55
CA GLY A 170 -6.67 -7.95 36.85
C GLY A 170 -7.98 -7.39 37.39
N GLN A 171 -7.90 -6.33 38.18
CA GLN A 171 -9.09 -5.76 38.84
C GLN A 171 -9.99 -4.93 37.91
N LYS A 172 -9.44 -4.28 36.88
CA LYS A 172 -10.19 -3.32 36.05
C LYS A 172 -10.15 -3.60 34.54
N GLY A 173 -9.27 -4.47 34.04
CA GLY A 173 -9.18 -4.80 32.61
C GLY A 173 -8.75 -3.63 31.72
N GLN A 174 -7.97 -2.69 32.25
CA GLN A 174 -7.48 -1.48 31.58
C GLN A 174 -6.24 -1.76 30.72
N THR A 175 -6.20 -2.95 30.12
CA THR A 175 -5.19 -3.36 29.16
C THR A 175 -5.50 -2.79 27.79
N SER A 176 -4.47 -2.40 27.03
CA SER A 176 -4.66 -1.87 25.68
C SER A 176 -3.56 -2.30 24.72
N ILE A 177 -3.90 -2.31 23.43
CA ILE A 177 -3.04 -2.68 22.31
C ILE A 177 -3.12 -1.63 21.21
N GLY A 178 -2.00 -1.37 20.54
CA GLY A 178 -2.01 -0.56 19.33
C GLY A 178 -0.62 -0.17 18.87
N PHE A 179 -0.51 1.04 18.34
CA PHE A 179 0.69 1.56 17.69
C PHE A 179 1.05 2.94 18.22
N THR A 180 2.33 3.17 18.49
CA THR A 180 2.86 4.45 19.00
C THR A 180 4.12 4.87 18.24
N THR A 181 4.52 6.13 18.36
CA THR A 181 5.76 6.63 17.76
C THR A 181 6.99 6.25 18.59
N GLU A 182 8.18 6.32 18.00
CA GLU A 182 9.44 6.06 18.72
C GLU A 182 9.58 6.87 20.03
N ASN A 183 9.27 8.16 19.98
CA ASN A 183 9.36 9.08 21.12
C ASN A 183 8.05 9.15 21.94
N PHE A 184 7.28 8.07 21.97
CA PHE A 184 6.03 8.02 22.72
C PHE A 184 6.28 8.26 24.22
N LYS A 185 5.41 9.07 24.84
CA LYS A 185 5.54 9.38 26.27
C LYS A 185 5.20 8.14 27.09
N MET A 186 6.24 7.52 27.67
CA MET A 186 6.07 6.43 28.63
C MET A 186 5.21 6.91 29.80
N ARG A 187 4.29 6.05 30.28
CA ARG A 187 3.18 6.33 31.23
C ARG A 187 1.86 6.80 30.60
N ARG A 188 1.66 6.55 29.31
CA ARG A 188 0.37 6.71 28.64
C ARG A 188 -0.02 5.44 27.92
N GLN A 189 -1.32 5.25 27.71
CA GLN A 189 -1.80 4.14 26.90
C GLN A 189 -1.73 4.47 25.39
N PRO A 190 -1.55 3.48 24.51
CA PRO A 190 -1.67 3.64 23.07
C PRO A 190 -2.94 4.41 22.70
N GLY A 191 -2.81 5.34 21.76
CA GLY A 191 -3.88 6.21 21.30
C GLY A 191 -4.04 7.51 22.08
N TRP A 192 -3.33 7.74 23.18
CA TRP A 192 -3.44 9.00 23.95
C TRP A 192 -2.49 10.12 23.53
N GLU A 193 -1.55 9.85 22.61
CA GLU A 193 -0.64 10.85 22.04
C GLU A 193 -0.90 11.01 20.54
N SER A 194 -0.47 12.14 19.97
CA SER A 194 -0.54 12.38 18.54
C SER A 194 0.17 11.28 17.76
N ASN A 195 -0.33 10.94 16.58
CA ASN A 195 0.22 9.86 15.74
C ASN A 195 0.31 8.49 16.45
N SER A 196 -0.61 8.23 17.38
CA SER A 196 -0.80 6.91 17.99
C SER A 196 -2.24 6.42 17.79
N CYS A 197 -2.43 5.11 17.84
CA CYS A 197 -3.72 4.45 17.79
C CYS A 197 -3.77 3.35 18.86
N GLY A 198 -4.89 3.17 19.55
CA GLY A 198 -5.02 2.13 20.57
C GLY A 198 -6.45 1.72 20.84
N TYR A 199 -6.65 0.43 21.09
CA TYR A 199 -7.92 -0.19 21.46
C TYR A 199 -7.86 -0.65 22.93
N HIS A 200 -8.83 -0.21 23.72
CA HIS A 200 -8.81 -0.30 25.20
C HIS A 200 -9.83 -1.33 25.69
N GLY A 201 -9.42 -2.17 26.65
CA GLY A 201 -10.19 -3.33 27.09
C GLY A 201 -11.34 -3.02 28.04
N ASP A 202 -11.20 -1.99 28.87
CA ASP A 202 -12.14 -1.65 29.92
C ASP A 202 -13.41 -0.97 29.40
N ASP A 203 -13.34 -0.29 28.26
CA ASP A 203 -14.45 0.43 27.64
C ASP A 203 -14.79 -0.04 26.22
N GLY A 204 -13.87 -0.73 25.53
CA GLY A 204 -14.02 -1.10 24.13
C GLY A 204 -13.82 0.06 23.16
N TYR A 205 -13.20 1.15 23.63
CA TYR A 205 -13.03 2.36 22.83
C TYR A 205 -11.72 2.36 22.06
N LEU A 206 -11.75 3.13 20.97
CA LEU A 206 -10.62 3.43 20.13
C LEU A 206 -10.12 4.84 20.42
N TYR A 207 -8.81 4.96 20.60
CA TYR A 207 -8.12 6.21 20.87
C TYR A 207 -7.14 6.50 19.74
N ARG A 208 -7.17 7.72 19.20
CA ARG A 208 -6.40 8.13 18.01
C ARG A 208 -5.68 9.46 18.18
N GLY A 209 -5.37 9.87 19.39
CA GLY A 209 -4.73 11.13 19.69
C GLY A 209 -5.12 11.69 21.06
N PRO A 210 -4.64 12.90 21.38
CA PRO A 210 -5.12 13.64 22.54
C PRO A 210 -6.61 13.99 22.30
N GLY A 211 -7.50 13.28 22.97
CA GLY A 211 -8.95 13.43 22.77
C GLY A 211 -9.77 12.40 23.52
N LYS A 212 -11.08 12.48 23.36
CA LYS A 212 -12.02 11.49 23.92
C LYS A 212 -11.97 10.22 23.07
N GLY A 213 -12.01 9.06 23.71
CA GLY A 213 -12.15 7.78 23.03
C GLY A 213 -13.49 7.68 22.28
N GLU A 214 -13.47 6.94 21.19
CA GLU A 214 -14.63 6.68 20.33
C GLU A 214 -15.13 5.25 20.56
N SER A 215 -16.45 5.08 20.63
CA SER A 215 -17.04 3.73 20.65
C SER A 215 -16.62 2.99 19.39
N PHE A 216 -16.05 1.79 19.55
CA PHE A 216 -15.44 1.06 18.45
C PHE A 216 -15.78 -0.42 18.47
N GLY A 217 -15.40 -1.12 19.55
CA GLY A 217 -15.54 -2.56 19.65
C GLY A 217 -16.13 -3.01 20.98
N PRO A 218 -16.29 -4.33 21.16
CA PRO A 218 -16.63 -4.89 22.47
C PRO A 218 -15.50 -4.63 23.47
N LYS A 219 -15.79 -4.74 24.77
CA LYS A 219 -14.74 -4.85 25.80
C LYS A 219 -13.97 -6.16 25.63
N PHE A 220 -12.78 -6.26 26.21
CA PHE A 220 -12.02 -7.50 26.27
C PHE A 220 -11.39 -7.75 27.63
N THR A 221 -11.20 -9.02 27.98
CA THR A 221 -10.81 -9.47 29.32
C THR A 221 -10.00 -10.76 29.27
N SER A 222 -9.72 -11.36 30.44
CA SER A 222 -8.99 -12.62 30.58
C SER A 222 -9.50 -13.70 29.62
N GLY A 223 -8.58 -14.31 28.89
CA GLY A 223 -8.87 -15.35 27.89
C GLY A 223 -9.10 -14.82 26.48
N ASP A 224 -9.33 -13.52 26.29
CA ASP A 224 -9.43 -12.93 24.96
C ASP A 224 -8.05 -12.75 24.30
N THR A 225 -8.00 -12.92 22.98
CA THR A 225 -6.87 -12.56 22.12
C THR A 225 -7.27 -11.40 21.21
N ILE A 226 -6.51 -10.31 21.28
CA ILE A 226 -6.77 -9.07 20.58
C ILE A 226 -5.64 -8.81 19.60
N GLY A 227 -5.99 -8.63 18.33
CA GLY A 227 -5.03 -8.26 17.30
C GLY A 227 -5.05 -6.77 17.01
N ALA A 228 -3.91 -6.24 16.59
CA ALA A 228 -3.78 -4.91 16.03
C ALA A 228 -2.94 -4.98 14.75
N GLY A 229 -3.42 -4.34 13.70
CA GLY A 229 -2.73 -4.29 12.42
C GLY A 229 -2.77 -2.93 11.74
N ILE A 230 -1.86 -2.77 10.80
CA ILE A 230 -1.74 -1.64 9.90
C ILE A 230 -1.95 -2.16 8.49
N ASN A 231 -2.94 -1.62 7.79
CA ASN A 231 -3.11 -1.81 6.35
C ASN A 231 -2.54 -0.59 5.63
N TYR A 232 -1.41 -0.77 4.95
CA TYR A 232 -0.71 0.30 4.24
C TYR A 232 -1.33 0.62 2.87
N PHE A 233 -2.16 -0.28 2.31
CA PHE A 233 -2.90 0.03 1.08
C PHE A 233 -4.03 1.03 1.34
N SER A 234 -4.84 0.79 2.38
CA SER A 234 -5.96 1.65 2.74
C SER A 234 -5.61 2.77 3.72
N GLN A 235 -4.38 2.77 4.26
CA GLN A 235 -3.93 3.70 5.31
C GLN A 235 -4.83 3.62 6.57
N GLU A 236 -5.04 2.39 7.04
CA GLU A 236 -5.96 2.08 8.14
C GLU A 236 -5.25 1.33 9.27
N PHE A 237 -5.68 1.60 10.51
CA PHE A 237 -5.48 0.68 11.62
C PHE A 237 -6.68 -0.24 11.71
N PHE A 238 -6.47 -1.53 11.95
CA PHE A 238 -7.55 -2.47 12.20
C PHE A 238 -7.27 -3.30 13.44
N PHE A 239 -8.34 -3.80 14.06
CA PHE A 239 -8.26 -4.60 15.27
C PHE A 239 -9.13 -5.83 15.16
N THR A 240 -8.72 -6.88 15.85
CA THR A 240 -9.45 -8.16 15.88
C THR A 240 -9.65 -8.62 17.31
N LYS A 241 -10.66 -9.46 17.52
CA LYS A 241 -10.93 -10.12 18.79
C LYS A 241 -11.25 -11.58 18.51
N ASN A 242 -10.50 -12.50 19.13
CA ASN A 242 -10.68 -13.94 19.04
C ASN A 242 -10.84 -14.42 17.59
N GLY A 243 -9.94 -13.96 16.72
CA GLY A 243 -9.92 -14.34 15.31
C GLY A 243 -10.96 -13.68 14.42
N SER A 244 -11.76 -12.75 14.94
CA SER A 244 -12.75 -11.98 14.17
C SER A 244 -12.38 -10.51 14.06
N LEU A 245 -12.54 -9.91 12.88
CA LEU A 245 -12.32 -8.48 12.67
C LEU A 245 -13.33 -7.66 13.49
N VAL A 246 -12.84 -6.72 14.30
CA VAL A 246 -13.67 -5.79 15.09
C VAL A 246 -14.02 -4.58 14.24
N GLY A 247 -13.03 -4.00 13.57
CA GLY A 247 -13.20 -2.83 12.72
C GLY A 247 -11.88 -2.26 12.24
N ALA A 248 -11.97 -1.28 11.34
CA ALA A 248 -10.85 -0.54 10.81
C ALA A 248 -11.12 0.97 10.89
N VAL A 249 -10.06 1.76 10.95
CA VAL A 249 -10.14 3.22 11.05
C VAL A 249 -9.08 3.87 10.18
N GLN A 250 -9.51 4.79 9.33
CA GLN A 250 -8.60 5.60 8.53
C GLN A 250 -7.87 6.60 9.41
N LYS A 251 -6.56 6.62 9.26
CA LYS A 251 -5.68 7.60 9.88
C LYS A 251 -4.38 7.61 9.11
N GLU A 252 -3.93 8.80 8.74
CA GLU A 252 -2.64 8.98 8.10
C GLU A 252 -1.51 8.40 8.98
N ILE A 253 -0.85 7.37 8.48
CA ILE A 253 0.27 6.70 9.15
C ILE A 253 1.54 7.50 8.83
N LYS A 254 2.10 8.17 9.84
CA LYS A 254 3.31 8.99 9.68
C LYS A 254 4.50 8.36 10.36
N GLY A 255 5.56 8.11 9.59
CA GLY A 255 6.84 7.62 10.11
C GLY A 255 6.74 6.21 10.72
N PRO A 256 7.82 5.76 11.38
CA PRO A 256 7.86 4.45 12.02
C PRO A 256 6.92 4.39 13.23
N LEU A 257 6.11 3.34 13.27
CA LEU A 257 5.20 3.06 14.39
C LEU A 257 5.58 1.74 15.05
N TYR A 258 5.61 1.73 16.37
CA TYR A 258 5.96 0.58 17.18
C TYR A 258 4.71 -0.13 17.68
N PRO A 259 4.61 -1.46 17.51
CA PRO A 259 3.64 -2.26 18.24
C PRO A 259 3.77 -1.98 19.74
N THR A 260 2.67 -1.69 20.40
CA THR A 260 2.66 -1.25 21.79
C THR A 260 1.52 -1.89 22.54
N ILE A 261 1.80 -2.34 23.76
CA ILE A 261 0.82 -2.79 24.72
C ILE A 261 0.93 -1.99 26.01
N ALA A 262 -0.17 -1.89 26.75
CA ALA A 262 -0.18 -1.30 28.07
C ALA A 262 -1.06 -2.08 29.05
N VAL A 263 -0.67 -1.99 30.31
CA VAL A 263 -1.35 -2.48 31.51
C VAL A 263 -1.46 -1.32 32.51
N HIS A 264 -2.56 -1.24 33.25
CA HIS A 264 -2.89 -0.11 34.12
C HIS A 264 -3.70 -0.52 35.36
N SER A 265 -3.91 -1.80 35.61
CA SER A 265 -4.57 -2.27 36.84
C SER A 265 -3.82 -3.40 37.51
N GLN A 266 -3.96 -3.47 38.84
CA GLN A 266 -3.39 -4.54 39.64
C GLN A 266 -3.76 -5.92 39.08
N ASP A 267 -2.75 -6.80 39.06
CA ASP A 267 -2.77 -8.18 38.58
C ASP A 267 -2.96 -8.37 37.07
N GLU A 268 -2.95 -7.29 36.29
CA GLU A 268 -2.99 -7.41 34.83
C GLU A 268 -1.74 -8.09 34.27
N GLU A 269 -1.97 -9.04 33.36
CA GLU A 269 -0.94 -9.85 32.74
C GLU A 269 -1.35 -10.18 31.31
N VAL A 270 -0.46 -9.86 30.37
CA VAL A 270 -0.69 -10.05 28.92
C VAL A 270 0.54 -10.66 28.27
N THR A 271 0.34 -11.38 27.16
CA THR A 271 1.42 -11.93 26.33
C THR A 271 1.24 -11.50 24.89
N VAL A 272 2.33 -11.26 24.17
CA VAL A 272 2.28 -10.87 22.75
C VAL A 272 2.79 -11.97 21.82
N ASN A 273 2.18 -12.05 20.64
CA ASN A 273 2.66 -12.84 19.52
C ASN A 273 2.96 -11.90 18.34
N PHE A 274 4.24 -11.81 17.96
CA PHE A 274 4.70 -11.04 16.81
C PHE A 274 4.76 -11.87 15.50
N GLY A 275 4.17 -13.07 15.49
CA GLY A 275 4.18 -14.00 14.37
C GLY A 275 5.07 -15.23 14.56
N LYS A 276 5.58 -15.46 15.78
CA LYS A 276 6.33 -16.69 16.12
C LYS A 276 5.42 -17.91 16.26
N GLU A 277 4.17 -17.66 16.65
CA GLU A 277 3.11 -18.66 16.73
C GLU A 277 2.02 -18.33 15.71
N GLN A 278 1.20 -19.32 15.35
CA GLN A 278 0.05 -19.09 14.48
C GLN A 278 -0.91 -18.08 15.14
N PHE A 279 -1.35 -17.09 14.37
CA PHE A 279 -2.33 -16.11 14.83
C PHE A 279 -3.72 -16.74 14.97
N CYS A 280 -4.51 -16.19 15.89
CA CYS A 280 -5.94 -16.52 16.01
C CYS A 280 -6.74 -15.97 14.82
N PHE A 281 -6.35 -14.80 14.29
CA PHE A 281 -6.91 -14.23 13.06
C PHE A 281 -6.25 -14.79 11.80
N ASP A 282 -7.06 -15.05 10.77
CA ASP A 282 -6.57 -15.43 9.43
C ASP A 282 -5.98 -14.21 8.70
N ILE A 283 -4.78 -13.82 9.11
CA ILE A 283 -4.07 -12.68 8.52
C ILE A 283 -3.68 -12.94 7.06
N GLU A 284 -3.42 -14.18 6.68
CA GLU A 284 -3.05 -14.54 5.31
C GLU A 284 -4.25 -14.34 4.36
N GLY A 285 -5.43 -14.83 4.76
CA GLY A 285 -6.68 -14.58 4.06
C GLY A 285 -7.00 -13.10 3.95
N TYR A 286 -6.85 -12.33 5.04
CA TYR A 286 -7.03 -10.88 5.01
C TYR A 286 -6.10 -10.18 4.02
N VAL A 287 -4.80 -10.51 4.03
CA VAL A 287 -3.82 -9.95 3.08
C VAL A 287 -4.17 -10.30 1.64
N PHE A 288 -4.63 -11.53 1.40
CA PHE A 288 -5.06 -11.96 0.08
C PHE A 288 -6.27 -11.14 -0.42
N GLU A 289 -7.29 -10.97 0.42
CA GLU A 289 -8.47 -10.16 0.11
C GLU A 289 -8.11 -8.70 -0.20
N GLU A 290 -7.24 -8.08 0.60
CA GLU A 290 -6.79 -6.70 0.38
C GLU A 290 -6.00 -6.55 -0.92
N LYS A 291 -5.12 -7.52 -1.26
CA LYS A 291 -4.43 -7.55 -2.55
C LYS A 291 -5.40 -7.69 -3.72
N MET A 292 -6.44 -8.51 -3.59
CA MET A 292 -7.47 -8.66 -4.63
C MET A 292 -8.29 -7.38 -4.81
N LYS A 293 -8.64 -6.68 -3.72
CA LYS A 293 -9.29 -5.36 -3.79
C LYS A 293 -8.42 -4.38 -4.57
N GLN A 294 -7.13 -4.30 -4.24
CA GLN A 294 -6.18 -3.41 -4.92
C GLN A 294 -6.00 -3.76 -6.40
N GLN A 295 -5.90 -5.05 -6.73
CA GLN A 295 -5.85 -5.51 -8.12
C GLN A 295 -7.11 -5.11 -8.88
N SER A 296 -8.30 -5.25 -8.29
CA SER A 296 -9.55 -4.86 -8.93
C SER A 296 -9.66 -3.36 -9.24
N VAL A 297 -9.00 -2.51 -8.44
CA VAL A 297 -8.88 -1.08 -8.73
C VAL A 297 -7.91 -0.85 -9.89
N SER A 298 -6.78 -1.57 -9.89
CA SER A 298 -5.81 -1.54 -10.99
C SER A 298 -6.41 -2.01 -12.32
N ASP A 299 -7.22 -3.07 -12.32
CA ASP A 299 -7.83 -3.63 -13.53
C ASP A 299 -8.87 -2.68 -14.16
N LYS A 300 -9.47 -1.81 -13.34
CA LYS A 300 -10.38 -0.74 -13.79
C LYS A 300 -9.64 0.46 -14.38
N LEU A 301 -8.31 0.52 -14.25
CA LEU A 301 -7.52 1.58 -14.85
C LEU A 301 -7.56 1.42 -16.37
N HIS A 302 -8.32 2.29 -17.02
CA HIS A 302 -8.38 2.30 -18.48
C HIS A 302 -7.07 2.85 -19.05
N LEU A 303 -6.18 1.95 -19.44
CA LEU A 303 -5.03 2.29 -20.27
C LEU A 303 -5.51 2.33 -21.73
N GLN A 304 -5.11 3.36 -22.48
CA GLN A 304 -5.39 3.38 -23.91
C GLN A 304 -4.73 2.15 -24.56
N PRO A 305 -5.46 1.42 -25.43
CA PRO A 305 -4.97 0.16 -26.02
C PRO A 305 -3.61 0.28 -26.72
N ASP A 306 -3.31 1.45 -27.28
CA ASP A 306 -2.09 1.76 -28.01
C ASP A 306 -0.88 2.06 -27.10
N ILE A 307 -1.06 2.29 -25.80
CA ILE A 307 0.07 2.55 -24.88
C ILE A 307 1.06 1.38 -24.89
N SER A 308 0.55 0.15 -24.89
CA SER A 308 1.40 -1.04 -24.97
C SER A 308 2.21 -1.08 -26.27
N HIS A 309 1.59 -0.71 -27.38
CA HIS A 309 2.22 -0.60 -28.69
C HIS A 309 3.33 0.48 -28.65
N TRP A 310 3.05 1.67 -28.13
CA TRP A 310 4.02 2.76 -28.01
C TRP A 310 5.21 2.41 -27.11
N ILE A 311 4.98 1.70 -26.00
CA ILE A 311 6.05 1.25 -25.09
C ILE A 311 7.00 0.30 -25.82
N VAL A 312 6.45 -0.70 -26.50
CA VAL A 312 7.25 -1.66 -27.27
C VAL A 312 7.98 -0.97 -28.41
N ARG A 313 7.28 -0.12 -29.17
CA ARG A 313 7.84 0.66 -30.27
C ARG A 313 9.00 1.56 -29.83
N SER A 314 8.81 2.29 -28.73
CA SER A 314 9.82 3.15 -28.10
C SER A 314 11.05 2.36 -27.67
N TYR A 315 10.87 1.18 -27.05
CA TYR A 315 11.96 0.27 -26.70
C TYR A 315 12.75 -0.17 -27.95
N LEU A 316 12.06 -0.64 -28.99
CA LEU A 316 12.70 -1.08 -30.24
C LEU A 316 13.46 0.05 -30.92
N LEU A 317 12.88 1.26 -30.91
CA LEU A 317 13.50 2.47 -31.45
C LEU A 317 14.74 2.86 -30.64
N HIS A 318 14.65 2.87 -29.31
CA HIS A 318 15.74 3.25 -28.42
C HIS A 318 16.97 2.35 -28.59
N TYR A 319 16.76 1.03 -28.64
CA TYR A 319 17.83 0.05 -28.75
C TYR A 319 18.32 -0.22 -30.19
N GLY A 320 17.72 0.43 -31.19
CA GLY A 320 18.12 0.31 -32.59
C GLY A 320 17.72 -1.02 -33.25
N TYR A 321 16.67 -1.67 -32.75
CA TYR A 321 16.14 -2.93 -33.29
C TYR A 321 15.28 -2.69 -34.55
N GLN A 322 15.87 -2.08 -35.57
CA GLN A 322 15.17 -1.59 -36.75
C GLN A 322 14.36 -2.66 -37.49
N ASP A 323 14.91 -3.87 -37.69
CA ASP A 323 14.18 -4.92 -38.43
C ASP A 323 12.96 -5.41 -37.65
N THR A 324 13.10 -5.59 -36.34
CA THR A 324 12.00 -5.96 -35.45
C THR A 324 10.97 -4.83 -35.34
N LEU A 325 11.41 -3.57 -35.28
CA LEU A 325 10.54 -2.40 -35.31
C LEU A 325 9.70 -2.35 -36.59
N ASN A 326 10.32 -2.57 -37.75
CA ASN A 326 9.61 -2.60 -39.02
C ASN A 326 8.57 -3.74 -39.06
N SER A 327 8.95 -4.96 -38.62
CA SER A 327 8.01 -6.08 -38.52
C SER A 327 6.89 -5.82 -37.52
N PHE A 328 7.19 -5.14 -36.41
CA PHE A 328 6.21 -4.77 -35.39
C PHE A 328 5.21 -3.76 -35.93
N ASP A 329 5.68 -2.67 -36.54
CA ASP A 329 4.85 -1.63 -37.17
C ASP A 329 3.98 -2.22 -38.31
N MET A 330 4.51 -3.17 -39.09
CA MET A 330 3.74 -3.86 -40.15
C MET A 330 2.63 -4.79 -39.61
N ALA A 331 2.84 -5.42 -38.46
CA ALA A 331 1.89 -6.37 -37.88
C ALA A 331 0.74 -5.68 -37.13
N SER A 332 0.97 -4.46 -36.66
CA SER A 332 -0.05 -3.59 -36.10
C SER A 332 -0.76 -2.87 -37.25
N GLU A 333 -1.91 -3.38 -37.72
CA GLU A 333 -2.81 -2.71 -38.70
C GLU A 333 -3.43 -1.39 -38.17
N THR A 334 -2.84 -0.77 -37.14
CA THR A 334 -3.11 0.62 -36.81
C THR A 334 -2.29 1.46 -37.77
N ASP A 335 -2.95 2.24 -38.64
CA ASP A 335 -2.31 3.37 -39.32
C ASP A 335 -1.40 4.07 -38.30
N PRO A 336 -0.14 4.42 -38.65
CA PRO A 336 0.70 5.22 -37.76
C PRO A 336 -0.17 6.41 -37.34
N PRO A 337 -0.46 6.60 -36.04
CA PRO A 337 -1.47 7.56 -35.62
C PRO A 337 -1.10 8.90 -36.19
N SER A 338 -1.87 9.32 -37.21
CA SER A 338 -1.74 10.65 -37.74
C SER A 338 -2.17 11.58 -36.63
N ASN A 339 -1.18 12.14 -35.94
CA ASN A 339 -1.29 13.42 -35.26
C ASN A 339 -2.45 13.56 -34.25
N HIS A 340 -2.86 12.48 -33.57
CA HIS A 340 -3.85 12.60 -32.50
C HIS A 340 -3.18 13.04 -31.18
N GLN A 341 -3.08 14.37 -31.06
CA GLN A 341 -3.19 15.13 -29.82
C GLN A 341 -2.31 14.68 -28.65
N ASN A 342 -1.01 14.90 -28.78
CA ASN A 342 -0.20 15.62 -27.80
C ASN A 342 0.99 16.16 -28.60
N GLY A 343 1.27 17.45 -28.54
CA GLY A 343 2.23 18.17 -29.41
C GLY A 343 3.71 17.72 -29.36
N TYR A 344 3.99 16.48 -29.01
CA TYR A 344 5.24 15.80 -29.20
C TYR A 344 5.33 15.35 -30.67
N GLY A 345 5.80 16.25 -31.53
CA GLY A 345 6.18 15.87 -32.89
C GLY A 345 7.16 14.69 -32.86
N GLU A 346 7.17 13.86 -33.91
CA GLU A 346 8.12 12.75 -34.04
C GLU A 346 9.54 13.23 -33.67
N PRO A 347 10.20 12.59 -32.69
CA PRO A 347 11.53 13.02 -32.29
C PRO A 347 12.49 12.92 -33.48
N PRO A 348 13.49 13.82 -33.58
CA PRO A 348 14.61 13.72 -34.51
C PRO A 348 15.46 12.43 -34.38
N GLU A 349 15.04 11.46 -33.56
CA GLU A 349 15.76 10.21 -33.27
C GLU A 349 15.52 9.11 -34.32
N MET A 350 14.58 9.30 -35.24
CA MET A 350 14.51 8.47 -36.45
C MET A 350 15.80 8.61 -37.29
N TYR A 351 16.52 9.74 -37.18
CA TYR A 351 17.77 10.03 -37.89
C TYR A 351 19.00 9.22 -37.45
N GLY A 352 18.83 8.23 -36.55
CA GLY A 352 19.94 7.37 -36.09
C GLY A 352 19.63 5.87 -36.05
N LEU A 353 18.47 5.41 -36.51
CA LEU A 353 18.11 3.99 -36.41
C LEU A 353 19.00 3.09 -37.27
N SER A 354 19.20 3.46 -38.54
CA SER A 354 20.09 2.75 -39.46
C SER A 354 21.53 2.76 -38.97
N HIS A 355 22.00 3.90 -38.42
CA HIS A 355 23.32 4.02 -37.83
C HIS A 355 23.49 3.09 -36.62
N ARG A 356 22.53 3.10 -35.68
CA ARG A 356 22.54 2.21 -34.51
C ARG A 356 22.49 0.74 -34.91
N LYS A 357 21.65 0.38 -35.90
CA LYS A 357 21.60 -0.99 -36.45
C LYS A 357 22.97 -1.41 -36.98
N LEU A 358 23.60 -0.58 -37.82
CA LEU A 358 24.90 -0.93 -38.41
C LEU A 358 25.98 -1.04 -37.32
N LEU A 359 26.06 -0.08 -36.40
CA LEU A 359 27.04 -0.11 -35.31
C LEU A 359 26.90 -1.38 -34.46
N ARG A 360 25.67 -1.79 -34.14
CA ARG A 360 25.42 -3.06 -33.44
C ARG A 360 25.88 -4.26 -34.25
N GLN A 361 25.59 -4.30 -35.55
CA GLN A 361 26.03 -5.39 -36.42
C GLN A 361 27.55 -5.52 -36.45
N LEU A 362 28.27 -4.39 -36.62
CA LEU A 362 29.73 -4.34 -36.61
C LEU A 362 30.31 -4.82 -35.27
N ILE A 363 29.76 -4.34 -34.16
CA ILE A 363 30.20 -4.77 -32.81
C ILE A 363 29.94 -6.26 -32.60
N MET A 364 28.75 -6.75 -32.97
CA MET A 364 28.38 -8.16 -32.80
C MET A 364 29.15 -9.11 -33.73
N SER A 365 29.55 -8.65 -34.91
CA SER A 365 30.41 -9.42 -35.83
C SER A 365 31.90 -9.34 -35.47
N GLY A 366 32.27 -8.57 -34.44
CA GLY A 366 33.65 -8.39 -34.02
C GLY A 366 34.45 -7.39 -34.87
N ASP A 367 33.80 -6.67 -35.80
CA ASP A 367 34.44 -5.64 -36.63
C ASP A 367 34.47 -4.29 -35.88
N ILE A 368 35.30 -4.23 -34.84
CA ILE A 368 35.34 -3.08 -33.92
C ILE A 368 36.01 -1.86 -34.56
N ASP A 369 36.96 -2.05 -35.48
CA ASP A 369 37.63 -0.95 -36.16
C ASP A 369 36.68 -0.21 -37.11
N SER A 370 35.85 -0.93 -37.86
CA SER A 370 34.77 -0.30 -38.64
C SER A 370 33.77 0.41 -37.73
N ALA A 371 33.44 -0.16 -36.56
CA ALA A 371 32.54 0.49 -35.60
C ALA A 371 33.12 1.83 -35.08
N PHE A 372 34.40 1.87 -34.71
CA PHE A 372 35.11 3.10 -34.32
C PHE A 372 35.08 4.16 -35.42
N LYS A 373 35.39 3.76 -36.66
CA LYS A 373 35.38 4.66 -37.81
C LYS A 373 34.00 5.30 -38.01
N ARG A 374 32.94 4.47 -38.01
CA ARG A 374 31.55 4.94 -38.18
C ARG A 374 31.09 5.84 -37.03
N LEU A 375 31.48 5.52 -35.79
CA LEU A 375 31.19 6.38 -34.64
C LEU A 375 31.86 7.75 -34.75
N GLY A 376 33.12 7.80 -35.20
CA GLY A 376 33.81 9.07 -35.41
C GLY A 376 33.24 9.90 -36.55
N GLU A 377 32.77 9.26 -37.62
CA GLU A 377 32.09 9.91 -38.75
C GLU A 377 30.72 10.50 -38.34
N TRP A 378 29.92 9.73 -37.60
CA TRP A 378 28.51 10.10 -37.34
C TRP A 378 28.29 10.82 -36.01
N TYR A 379 29.08 10.50 -34.99
CA TYR A 379 28.89 10.98 -33.63
C TYR A 379 30.24 11.32 -32.97
N PRO A 380 31.02 12.26 -33.54
CA PRO A 380 32.36 12.59 -33.04
C PRO A 380 32.37 13.03 -31.57
N GLN A 381 31.26 13.59 -31.08
CA GLN A 381 31.07 13.96 -29.67
C GLN A 381 31.07 12.75 -28.70
N VAL A 382 30.73 11.55 -29.17
CA VAL A 382 30.64 10.33 -28.36
C VAL A 382 32.01 9.73 -28.08
N ILE A 383 32.93 9.90 -29.02
CA ILE A 383 34.32 9.41 -28.93
C ILE A 383 35.32 10.51 -28.59
N LYS A 384 34.84 11.71 -28.26
CA LYS A 384 35.69 12.87 -28.02
C LYS A 384 36.67 12.57 -26.87
N ASP A 385 37.93 12.90 -27.12
CA ASP A 385 39.10 12.73 -26.23
C ASP A 385 39.56 11.28 -25.98
N GLU A 386 39.01 10.26 -26.66
CA GLU A 386 39.31 8.81 -26.47
C GLU A 386 39.10 8.27 -25.05
N THR A 387 38.76 9.13 -24.08
CA THR A 387 38.57 8.80 -22.66
C THR A 387 37.12 8.51 -22.29
N SER A 388 36.19 8.56 -23.25
CA SER A 388 34.78 8.25 -22.96
C SER A 388 34.61 6.78 -22.55
N VAL A 389 33.62 6.49 -21.71
CA VAL A 389 33.28 5.11 -21.31
C VAL A 389 33.03 4.24 -22.54
N ILE A 390 32.42 4.80 -23.58
CA ILE A 390 32.15 4.10 -24.84
C ILE A 390 33.45 3.77 -25.56
N SER A 391 34.41 4.70 -25.62
CA SER A 391 35.74 4.46 -26.20
C SER A 391 36.47 3.34 -25.44
N PHE A 392 36.46 3.37 -24.11
CA PHE A 392 37.04 2.31 -23.28
C PHE A 392 36.41 0.93 -23.53
N LEU A 393 35.08 0.86 -23.59
CA LEU A 393 34.36 -0.40 -23.84
C LEU A 393 34.66 -0.95 -25.24
N LEU A 394 34.72 -0.10 -26.26
CA LEU A 394 35.06 -0.51 -27.62
C LEU A 394 36.53 -0.95 -27.72
N HIS A 395 37.47 -0.26 -27.08
CA HIS A 395 38.86 -0.73 -27.02
C HIS A 395 38.99 -2.08 -26.30
N SER A 396 38.22 -2.28 -25.22
CA SER A 396 38.15 -3.55 -24.51
C SER A 396 37.61 -4.66 -25.41
N GLN A 397 36.51 -4.41 -26.13
CA GLN A 397 35.97 -5.36 -27.10
C GLN A 397 36.96 -5.67 -28.22
N ARG A 398 37.65 -4.66 -28.75
CA ARG A 398 38.69 -4.84 -29.78
C ARG A 398 39.81 -5.76 -29.30
N PHE A 399 40.23 -5.60 -28.05
CA PHE A 399 41.24 -6.49 -27.44
C PHE A 399 40.72 -7.93 -27.29
N VAL A 400 39.47 -8.12 -26.88
CA VAL A 400 38.85 -9.46 -26.81
C VAL A 400 38.81 -10.13 -28.19
N GLU A 401 38.39 -9.42 -29.24
CA GLU A 401 38.38 -9.98 -30.59
C GLU A 401 39.79 -10.28 -31.11
N PHE A 402 40.79 -9.45 -30.76
CA PHE A 402 42.19 -9.72 -31.09
C PHE A 402 42.69 -11.03 -30.47
N ILE A 403 42.41 -11.28 -29.18
CA ILE A 403 42.74 -12.56 -28.53
C ILE A 403 42.01 -13.72 -29.21
N ARG A 404 40.73 -13.53 -29.55
CA ARG A 404 39.89 -14.56 -30.15
C ARG A 404 40.37 -15.03 -31.53
N VAL A 405 41.10 -14.19 -32.27
CA VAL A 405 41.69 -14.54 -33.57
C VAL A 405 43.03 -15.29 -33.42
N ILE A 406 43.71 -15.14 -32.28
CA ILE A 406 45.03 -15.72 -32.02
C ILE A 406 44.97 -17.13 -31.42
N ILE A 407 43.84 -17.48 -30.78
CA ILE A 407 43.54 -18.81 -30.21
C ILE A 407 42.64 -19.57 -31.18
#